data_AF-A0A948REN8-F1
#
_entry.id   AF-A0A948REN8-F1
#
_cell.length_a   1.000
_cell.length_b   1.000
_cell.length_c   1.000
_cell.angle_alpha   90.00
_cell.angle_beta   90.00
_cell.angle_gamma   90.00
#
_symmetry.space_group_name_H-M   'P 1'
#
loop_
_entity.id
_entity.type
_entity.pdbx_description
1 polymer ?
#
loop_
_entity_poly.entity_id
_entity_poly.type
_entity_poly.pdbx_seq_one_letter_code
_entity_poly.pdbx_strand_id
1 'polypeptide(L)'
;GVTSISADTHKYGYAAKGTSVVLYRGQELRRYQYFTAADWPGGLYFSPNMSGSRPGGLSAVCWAAMVSLGEKGYLEASGKILQTAESIQRGIESIPDLCVFGDPLWIISFASGAVDIYKVMDYMAVRKWNLNPLQKPPAVHLAVTLRHTQPGVAGKFIADLRAAVEHVRANPEEKGETAPIYGMAATMPLRGVVSEMLRRFADLLYKV
;
A
#
# COMPACT_ATOMS: atom_id res chain seq x y z
N GLY A 1 -3.23 -24.00 14.29
CA GLY A 1 -3.03 -23.78 12.84
C GLY A 1 -1.85 -22.86 12.54
N VAL A 2 -1.92 -21.56 12.85
CA VAL A 2 -0.96 -20.53 12.36
C VAL A 2 0.50 -20.81 12.72
N THR A 3 1.38 -21.11 11.77
CA THR A 3 2.79 -21.46 12.05
C THR A 3 3.76 -20.28 11.97
N SER A 4 3.41 -19.21 11.25
CA SER A 4 4.17 -17.97 11.19
C SER A 4 3.28 -16.74 10.91
N ILE A 5 3.79 -15.55 11.23
CA ILE A 5 3.14 -14.25 10.98
C ILE A 5 4.23 -13.26 10.56
N SER A 6 4.00 -12.49 9.48
CA SER A 6 4.79 -11.30 9.18
C SER A 6 4.07 -10.04 9.61
N ALA A 7 4.80 -9.09 10.18
CA ALA A 7 4.26 -7.82 10.65
C ALA A 7 5.26 -6.68 10.39
N ASP A 8 4.82 -5.73 9.57
CA ASP A 8 5.64 -4.61 9.12
C ASP A 8 5.64 -3.46 10.14
N THR A 9 6.72 -3.33 10.89
CA THR A 9 6.91 -2.24 11.87
C THR A 9 6.99 -0.87 11.19
N HIS A 10 7.54 -0.79 9.98
CA HIS A 10 7.62 0.45 9.19
C HIS A 10 6.31 0.88 8.47
N LYS A 11 5.18 0.22 8.80
CA LYS A 11 3.82 0.56 8.35
C LYS A 11 3.01 1.13 9.52
N TYR A 12 2.03 0.37 10.02
CA TYR A 12 1.20 0.77 11.18
C TYR A 12 1.93 0.59 12.52
N GLY A 13 3.15 0.07 12.53
CA GLY A 13 4.05 0.17 13.68
C GLY A 13 4.68 1.57 13.83
N TYR A 14 4.56 2.43 12.81
CA TYR A 14 5.07 3.81 12.76
C TYR A 14 6.59 3.96 12.92
N ALA A 15 7.34 2.86 12.74
CA ALA A 15 8.79 2.92 12.64
C ALA A 15 9.25 3.56 11.31
N ALA A 16 10.51 4.01 11.29
CA ALA A 16 11.16 4.43 10.05
C ALA A 16 11.23 3.28 9.01
N LYS A 17 11.26 3.64 7.72
CA LYS A 17 11.37 2.67 6.62
C LYS A 17 12.62 1.82 6.74
N GLY A 18 12.43 0.50 6.69
CA GLY A 18 13.50 -0.50 6.60
C GLY A 18 13.46 -1.58 7.68
N THR A 19 12.34 -1.71 8.40
CA THR A 19 12.14 -2.75 9.42
C THR A 19 10.80 -3.48 9.23
N SER A 20 10.82 -4.78 9.49
CA SER A 20 9.68 -5.68 9.56
C SER A 20 10.05 -6.85 10.48
N VAL A 21 9.08 -7.68 10.85
CA VAL A 21 9.26 -8.86 11.69
C VAL A 21 8.61 -10.06 11.04
N VAL A 22 9.29 -11.21 11.09
CA VAL A 22 8.70 -12.52 10.86
C VAL A 22 8.76 -13.32 12.16
N LEU A 23 7.61 -13.83 12.59
CA LEU A 23 7.41 -14.62 13.81
C LEU A 23 7.09 -16.05 13.41
N TYR A 24 7.60 -17.02 14.18
CA TYR A 24 7.31 -18.45 13.99
C TYR A 24 6.77 -19.04 15.29
N ARG A 25 5.87 -20.03 15.20
CA ARG A 25 5.30 -20.79 16.34
C ARG A 25 6.33 -21.74 16.99
N GLY A 26 7.62 -21.48 16.88
CA GLY A 26 8.66 -22.32 17.44
C GLY A 26 10.01 -22.16 16.75
N GLN A 27 11.06 -22.50 17.47
CA GLN A 27 12.43 -22.42 16.97
C GLN A 27 12.72 -23.44 15.86
N GLU A 28 12.05 -24.60 15.88
CA GLU A 28 12.30 -25.68 14.90
C GLU A 28 12.00 -25.20 13.48
N LEU A 29 10.92 -24.44 13.28
CA LEU A 29 10.64 -23.78 12.00
C LEU A 29 11.64 -22.66 11.70
N ARG A 30 11.96 -21.83 12.71
CA ARG A 30 12.87 -20.69 12.54
C ARG A 30 14.29 -21.11 12.15
N ARG A 31 14.74 -22.30 12.57
CA ARG A 31 16.08 -22.84 12.24
C ARG A 31 16.29 -23.02 10.73
N TYR A 32 15.24 -23.31 9.96
CA TYR A 32 15.31 -23.40 8.51
C TYR A 32 15.51 -22.06 7.80
N GLN A 33 15.33 -20.93 8.48
CA GLN A 33 15.59 -19.59 7.93
C GLN A 33 17.09 -19.22 7.98
N TYR A 34 17.84 -19.79 8.92
CA TYR A 34 19.21 -19.36 9.17
C TYR A 34 20.13 -19.80 8.03
N PHE A 35 21.11 -18.96 7.73
CA PHE A 35 22.28 -19.36 6.94
C PHE A 35 23.46 -19.60 7.89
N THR A 36 24.19 -20.69 7.70
CA THR A 36 25.39 -21.02 8.47
C THR A 36 26.48 -21.53 7.53
N ALA A 37 27.72 -21.07 7.71
CA ALA A 37 28.89 -21.59 7.02
C ALA A 37 29.99 -21.87 8.04
N ALA A 38 30.37 -23.15 8.18
CA ALA A 38 31.39 -23.61 9.13
C ALA A 38 32.79 -23.70 8.52
N ASP A 39 32.88 -23.99 7.21
CA ASP A 39 34.15 -24.23 6.49
C ASP A 39 34.67 -23.00 5.72
N TRP A 40 34.12 -21.81 5.99
CA TRP A 40 34.59 -20.59 5.36
C TRP A 40 35.95 -20.16 5.96
N PRO A 41 36.99 -19.92 5.15
CA PRO A 41 38.32 -19.51 5.67
C PRO A 41 38.31 -18.20 6.48
N GLY A 42 37.27 -17.37 6.34
CA GLY A 42 37.07 -16.16 7.14
C GLY A 42 36.55 -16.41 8.57
N GLY A 43 36.35 -17.67 8.96
CA GLY A 43 35.87 -18.09 10.27
C GLY A 43 34.42 -18.55 10.28
N LEU A 44 33.91 -18.90 11.46
CA LEU A 44 32.53 -19.32 11.64
C LEU A 44 31.58 -18.17 11.27
N TYR A 45 30.63 -18.44 10.37
CA TYR A 45 29.67 -17.45 9.92
C TYR A 45 28.24 -17.93 10.09
N PHE A 46 27.36 -17.04 10.53
CA PHE A 46 25.92 -17.26 10.52
C PHE A 46 25.17 -15.95 10.23
N SER A 47 24.01 -16.07 9.58
CA SER A 47 23.07 -14.96 9.43
C SER A 47 21.64 -15.42 9.72
N PRO A 48 20.89 -14.70 10.58
CA PRO A 48 19.50 -15.04 10.85
C PRO A 48 18.54 -14.60 9.73
N ASN A 49 18.99 -13.81 8.76
CA ASN A 49 18.19 -13.33 7.62
C ASN A 49 19.07 -13.15 6.37
N MET A 50 18.53 -12.56 5.30
CA MET A 50 19.24 -12.42 4.02
C MET A 50 20.53 -11.57 4.09
N SER A 51 20.65 -10.63 5.03
CA SER A 51 21.74 -9.64 5.04
C SER A 51 22.80 -9.95 6.09
N GLY A 52 24.08 -9.80 5.70
CA GLY A 52 25.22 -9.75 6.62
C GLY A 52 25.23 -8.45 7.44
N SER A 53 25.92 -7.42 6.95
CA SER A 53 25.88 -6.08 7.55
C SER A 53 24.47 -5.47 7.47
N ARG A 54 24.04 -4.80 8.54
CA ARG A 54 22.67 -4.24 8.66
C ARG A 54 22.70 -2.84 9.27
N PRO A 55 21.80 -1.94 8.85
CA PRO A 55 21.69 -0.59 9.42
C PRO A 55 21.04 -0.63 10.81
N GLY A 56 21.83 -0.90 11.85
CA GLY A 56 21.35 -1.11 13.23
C GLY A 56 20.54 0.06 13.81
N GLY A 57 20.77 1.29 13.33
CA GLY A 57 19.99 2.47 13.72
C GLY A 57 18.50 2.34 13.40
N LEU A 58 18.11 1.63 12.34
CA LEU A 58 16.70 1.43 12.00
C LEU A 58 15.99 0.52 13.01
N SER A 59 16.67 -0.50 13.54
CA SER A 59 16.14 -1.34 14.61
C SER A 59 15.96 -0.55 15.91
N ALA A 60 16.89 0.36 16.22
CA ALA A 60 16.79 1.24 17.39
C ALA A 60 15.60 2.21 17.26
N VAL A 61 15.40 2.83 16.08
CA VAL A 61 14.25 3.71 15.82
C VAL A 61 12.93 2.93 15.84
N CYS A 62 12.91 1.69 15.34
CA CYS A 62 11.75 0.81 15.45
C CYS A 62 11.38 0.57 16.92
N TRP A 63 12.36 0.20 17.76
CA TRP A 63 12.14 0.04 19.18
C TRP A 63 11.62 1.34 19.83
N ALA A 64 12.23 2.48 19.52
CA ALA A 64 11.81 3.79 20.02
C ALA A 64 10.36 4.14 19.65
N ALA A 65 9.94 3.86 18.41
CA ALA A 65 8.56 4.06 17.98
C ALA A 65 7.59 3.20 18.80
N MET A 66 7.90 1.91 18.98
CA MET A 66 7.03 0.99 19.72
C MET A 66 6.88 1.39 21.19
N VAL A 67 7.98 1.72 21.87
CA VAL A 67 7.93 2.09 23.29
C VAL A 67 7.34 3.48 23.53
N SER A 68 7.51 4.42 22.59
CA SER A 68 6.93 5.77 22.73
C SER A 68 5.43 5.80 22.52
N LEU A 69 4.88 4.97 21.63
CA LEU A 69 3.43 4.83 21.49
C LEU A 69 2.82 3.99 22.62
N GLY A 70 3.43 2.84 22.91
CA GLY A 70 2.84 1.83 23.80
C GLY A 70 1.46 1.35 23.32
N GLU A 71 0.82 0.50 24.12
CA GLU A 71 -0.51 -0.05 23.80
C GLU A 71 -1.56 1.05 23.59
N LYS A 72 -1.61 2.03 24.49
CA LYS A 72 -2.54 3.15 24.43
C LYS A 72 -2.40 3.94 23.12
N GLY A 73 -1.17 4.28 22.72
CA GLY A 73 -0.94 5.03 21.47
C GLY A 73 -1.36 4.25 20.23
N TYR A 74 -1.13 2.93 20.21
CA TYR A 74 -1.61 2.08 19.11
C TYR A 74 -3.14 1.98 19.08
N LEU A 75 -3.80 1.82 20.23
CA LEU A 75 -5.28 1.80 20.30
C LEU A 75 -5.89 3.11 19.82
N GLU A 76 -5.35 4.26 20.25
CA GLU A 76 -5.81 5.58 19.81
C GLU A 76 -5.59 5.78 18.30
N ALA A 77 -4.42 5.38 17.79
CA ALA A 77 -4.11 5.50 16.37
C ALA A 77 -5.03 4.62 15.51
N SER A 78 -5.25 3.36 15.92
CA SER A 78 -6.17 2.45 15.26
C SER A 78 -7.60 2.96 15.30
N GLY A 79 -8.08 3.46 16.45
CA GLY A 79 -9.41 4.05 16.57
C GLY A 79 -9.63 5.21 15.58
N LYS A 80 -8.67 6.13 15.48
CA LYS A 80 -8.73 7.25 14.51
C LYS A 80 -8.76 6.76 13.06
N ILE A 81 -7.95 5.77 12.72
CA ILE A 81 -7.89 5.20 11.37
C ILE A 81 -9.21 4.53 11.01
N LEU A 82 -9.75 3.68 11.89
CA LEU A 82 -11.00 2.95 11.65
C LEU A 82 -12.19 3.89 11.51
N GLN A 83 -12.32 4.89 12.40
CA GLN A 83 -13.40 5.89 12.30
C GLN A 83 -13.30 6.72 11.01
N THR A 84 -12.09 7.12 10.63
CA THR A 84 -11.85 7.87 9.39
C THR A 84 -12.17 7.01 8.17
N ALA A 85 -11.75 5.75 8.18
CA ALA A 85 -12.01 4.81 7.10
C ALA A 85 -13.50 4.54 6.92
N GLU A 86 -14.25 4.30 8.01
CA GLU A 86 -15.69 4.11 7.96
C GLU A 86 -16.40 5.35 7.35
N SER A 87 -15.95 6.56 7.71
CA SER A 87 -16.48 7.79 7.12
C SER A 87 -16.16 7.90 5.62
N ILE A 88 -14.96 7.50 5.20
CA ILE A 88 -14.56 7.51 3.78
C ILE A 88 -15.35 6.45 3.01
N GLN A 89 -15.49 5.24 3.55
CA GLN A 89 -16.24 4.16 2.93
C GLN A 89 -17.69 4.57 2.68
N ARG A 90 -18.38 5.07 3.71
CA ARG A 90 -19.75 5.60 3.56
C ARG A 90 -19.84 6.75 2.55
N GLY A 91 -18.83 7.60 2.51
CA GLY A 91 -18.72 8.67 1.54
C GLY A 91 -18.63 8.15 0.10
N ILE A 92 -17.82 7.11 -0.14
CA ILE A 92 -17.69 6.46 -1.45
C ILE A 92 -19.00 5.76 -1.84
N GLU A 93 -19.61 5.00 -0.92
CA GLU A 93 -20.88 4.30 -1.14
C GLU A 93 -22.05 5.25 -1.45
N SER A 94 -21.96 6.51 -1.01
CA SER A 94 -22.93 7.55 -1.36
C SER A 94 -22.79 8.12 -2.79
N ILE A 95 -21.80 7.67 -3.56
CA ILE A 95 -21.58 8.06 -4.96
C ILE A 95 -22.13 6.94 -5.85
N PRO A 96 -23.26 7.14 -6.57
CA PRO A 96 -23.98 6.05 -7.26
C PRO A 96 -23.16 5.23 -8.26
N ASP A 97 -22.15 5.85 -8.88
CA ASP A 97 -21.32 5.18 -9.90
C ASP A 97 -20.19 4.33 -9.31
N LEU A 98 -19.95 4.41 -8.00
CA LEU A 98 -18.85 3.73 -7.33
C LEU A 98 -19.34 2.56 -6.49
N CYS A 99 -18.53 1.53 -6.41
CA CYS A 99 -18.79 0.34 -5.60
C CYS A 99 -17.54 -0.04 -4.82
N VAL A 100 -17.67 -0.21 -3.51
CA VAL A 100 -16.60 -0.70 -2.62
C VAL A 100 -16.55 -2.23 -2.69
N PHE A 101 -15.35 -2.80 -2.69
CA PHE A 101 -15.18 -4.25 -2.66
C PHE A 101 -15.21 -4.81 -1.24
N GLY A 102 -16.17 -5.71 -1.00
CA GLY A 102 -16.32 -6.41 0.28
C GLY A 102 -16.72 -5.46 1.42
N ASP A 103 -16.24 -5.78 2.62
CA ASP A 103 -16.45 -4.98 3.83
C ASP A 103 -15.10 -4.64 4.49
N PRO A 104 -14.34 -3.68 3.92
CA PRO A 104 -12.98 -3.40 4.34
C PRO A 104 -12.94 -2.51 5.58
N LEU A 105 -12.06 -2.84 6.54
CA LEU A 105 -11.93 -2.01 7.75
C LEU A 105 -11.20 -0.66 7.52
N TRP A 106 -10.11 -0.61 6.74
CA TRP A 106 -9.37 0.65 6.50
C TRP A 106 -8.54 0.75 5.21
N ILE A 107 -8.48 -0.31 4.40
CA ILE A 107 -7.92 -0.27 3.05
C ILE A 107 -9.09 -0.43 2.09
N ILE A 108 -9.56 0.69 1.57
CA ILE A 108 -10.84 0.76 0.85
C ILE A 108 -10.52 0.69 -0.63
N SER A 109 -10.84 -0.46 -1.24
CA SER A 109 -10.75 -0.66 -2.68
C SER A 109 -12.12 -0.44 -3.30
N PHE A 110 -12.19 0.34 -4.37
CA PHE A 110 -13.45 0.65 -5.04
C PHE A 110 -13.26 0.73 -6.56
N ALA A 111 -14.34 0.44 -7.27
CA ALA A 111 -14.41 0.40 -8.72
C ALA A 111 -15.66 1.14 -9.22
N SER A 112 -15.81 1.23 -10.53
CA SER A 112 -17.01 1.74 -11.17
C SER A 112 -17.41 0.85 -12.35
N GLY A 113 -18.71 0.62 -12.49
CA GLY A 113 -19.29 0.02 -13.69
C GLY A 113 -19.83 1.04 -14.71
N ALA A 114 -19.84 2.33 -14.35
CA ALA A 114 -20.45 3.40 -15.15
C ALA A 114 -19.42 4.35 -15.77
N VAL A 115 -18.28 4.57 -15.10
CA VAL A 115 -17.18 5.42 -15.57
C VAL A 115 -15.84 4.69 -15.52
N ASP A 116 -14.87 5.11 -16.33
CA ASP A 116 -13.51 4.57 -16.27
C ASP A 116 -12.81 4.99 -14.96
N ILE A 117 -12.61 4.02 -14.07
CA ILE A 117 -12.03 4.25 -12.73
C ILE A 117 -10.61 4.82 -12.78
N TYR A 118 -9.84 4.54 -13.83
CA TYR A 118 -8.49 5.10 -13.95
C TYR A 118 -8.52 6.56 -14.42
N LYS A 119 -9.53 6.98 -15.18
CA LYS A 119 -9.73 8.42 -15.47
C LYS A 119 -10.14 9.17 -14.21
N VAL A 120 -10.96 8.56 -13.36
CA VAL A 120 -11.29 9.11 -12.03
C VAL A 120 -10.01 9.26 -11.20
N MET A 121 -9.13 8.26 -11.23
CA MET A 121 -7.82 8.31 -10.58
C MET A 121 -6.92 9.45 -11.10
N ASP A 122 -6.83 9.61 -12.43
CA ASP A 122 -6.03 10.69 -13.04
C ASP A 122 -6.56 12.07 -12.64
N TYR A 123 -7.89 12.27 -12.62
CA TYR A 123 -8.48 13.53 -12.17
C TYR A 123 -8.22 13.79 -10.68
N MET A 124 -8.26 12.74 -9.85
CA MET A 124 -7.84 12.82 -8.45
C MET A 124 -6.36 13.21 -8.31
N ALA A 125 -5.48 12.75 -9.22
CA ALA A 125 -4.06 13.12 -9.25
C ALA A 125 -3.83 14.59 -9.62
N VAL A 126 -4.63 15.18 -10.52
CA VAL A 126 -4.62 16.64 -10.77
C VAL A 126 -4.88 17.41 -9.47
N ARG A 127 -5.77 16.88 -8.62
CA ARG A 127 -6.09 17.41 -7.28
C ARG A 127 -5.12 16.97 -6.18
N LYS A 128 -3.97 16.40 -6.57
CA LYS A 128 -2.85 15.98 -5.72
C LYS A 128 -3.14 14.77 -4.83
N TRP A 129 -4.17 14.00 -5.13
CA TRP A 129 -4.38 12.68 -4.51
C TRP A 129 -3.57 11.62 -5.24
N ASN A 130 -2.85 10.79 -4.48
CA ASN A 130 -2.14 9.65 -5.02
C ASN A 130 -2.83 8.36 -4.56
N LEU A 131 -3.66 7.81 -5.44
CA LEU A 131 -4.36 6.55 -5.21
C LEU A 131 -3.58 5.41 -5.85
N ASN A 132 -3.75 4.20 -5.33
CA ASN A 132 -3.09 3.03 -5.91
C ASN A 132 -4.01 2.42 -6.98
N PRO A 133 -3.58 2.36 -8.25
CA PRO A 133 -4.30 1.62 -9.28
C PRO A 133 -4.22 0.12 -9.03
N LEU A 134 -5.36 -0.54 -9.16
CA LEU A 134 -5.52 -1.99 -9.07
C LEU A 134 -5.97 -2.56 -10.40
N GLN A 135 -5.81 -3.88 -10.57
CA GLN A 135 -6.22 -4.60 -11.78
C GLN A 135 -6.82 -5.95 -11.40
N LYS A 136 -7.62 -6.54 -12.30
CA LYS A 136 -8.33 -7.81 -12.11
C LYS A 136 -9.25 -7.83 -10.87
N PRO A 137 -10.31 -7.00 -10.83
CA PRO A 137 -10.80 -6.09 -11.89
C PRO A 137 -10.15 -4.69 -11.84
N PRO A 138 -10.37 -3.83 -12.84
CA PRO A 138 -9.99 -2.41 -12.76
C PRO A 138 -10.60 -1.74 -11.53
N ALA A 139 -9.74 -1.15 -10.71
CA ALA A 139 -10.15 -0.50 -9.47
C ALA A 139 -9.04 0.44 -8.98
N VAL A 140 -9.32 1.18 -7.92
CA VAL A 140 -8.31 1.90 -7.15
C VAL A 140 -8.49 1.61 -5.67
N HIS A 141 -7.46 1.85 -4.85
CA HIS A 141 -7.65 1.89 -3.41
C HIS A 141 -7.01 3.10 -2.73
N LEU A 142 -7.54 3.38 -1.53
CA LEU A 142 -6.92 4.23 -0.53
C LEU A 142 -6.62 3.41 0.72
N ALA A 143 -5.35 3.41 1.14
CA ALA A 143 -4.95 2.89 2.44
C ALA A 143 -4.97 4.02 3.48
N VAL A 144 -5.93 3.98 4.40
CA VAL A 144 -6.10 5.03 5.42
C VAL A 144 -4.98 4.93 6.45
N THR A 145 -4.39 6.08 6.78
CA THR A 145 -3.29 6.22 7.74
C THR A 145 -3.55 7.42 8.63
N LEU A 146 -2.74 7.64 9.68
CA LEU A 146 -2.84 8.83 10.55
C LEU A 146 -2.75 10.18 9.82
N ARG A 147 -2.25 10.22 8.58
CA ARG A 147 -2.28 11.45 7.76
C ARG A 147 -3.69 11.79 7.27
N HIS A 148 -4.51 10.78 7.04
CA HIS A 148 -5.89 10.93 6.57
C HIS A 148 -6.86 11.28 7.69
N THR A 149 -6.49 10.99 8.94
CA THR A 149 -7.30 11.31 10.13
C THR A 149 -7.19 12.78 10.55
N GLN A 150 -6.47 13.62 9.80
CA GLN A 150 -6.37 15.04 10.08
C GLN A 150 -7.70 15.74 9.74
N PRO A 151 -8.06 16.82 10.47
CA PRO A 151 -9.32 17.53 10.26
C PRO A 151 -9.53 17.92 8.80
N GLY A 152 -10.72 17.63 8.27
CA GLY A 152 -11.13 17.99 6.91
C GLY A 152 -10.59 17.11 5.77
N VAL A 153 -9.57 16.26 6.01
CA VAL A 153 -8.96 15.47 4.93
C VAL A 153 -9.93 14.45 4.33
N ALA A 154 -10.66 13.71 5.17
CA ALA A 154 -11.67 12.75 4.69
C ALA A 154 -12.80 13.44 3.91
N GLY A 155 -13.32 14.56 4.41
CA GLY A 155 -14.36 15.34 3.73
C GLY A 155 -13.89 15.88 2.39
N LYS A 156 -12.67 16.44 2.34
CA LYS A 156 -12.05 16.89 1.09
C LYS A 156 -11.87 15.76 0.09
N PHE A 157 -11.43 14.59 0.54
CA PHE A 157 -11.28 13.41 -0.32
C PHE A 157 -12.60 13.04 -1.00
N ILE A 158 -13.70 12.96 -0.24
CA ILE A 158 -15.01 12.61 -0.79
C ILE A 158 -15.55 13.68 -1.74
N ALA A 159 -15.36 14.97 -1.42
CA ALA A 159 -15.76 16.06 -2.28
C ALA A 159 -15.01 16.04 -3.63
N ASP A 160 -13.68 15.86 -3.60
CA ASP A 160 -12.86 15.76 -4.81
C ASP A 160 -13.19 14.49 -5.62
N LEU A 161 -13.45 13.36 -4.95
CA LEU A 161 -13.83 12.12 -5.62
C LEU A 161 -15.17 12.24 -6.34
N ARG A 162 -16.16 12.89 -5.73
CA ARG A 162 -17.45 13.17 -6.37
C ARG A 162 -17.27 14.03 -7.62
N ALA A 163 -16.50 15.11 -7.51
CA ALA A 163 -16.18 15.98 -8.65
C ALA A 163 -15.43 15.22 -9.75
N ALA A 164 -14.54 14.29 -9.40
CA ALA A 164 -13.83 13.45 -10.35
C ALA A 164 -14.78 12.52 -11.14
N VAL A 165 -15.71 11.86 -10.44
CA VAL A 165 -16.73 11.02 -11.08
C VAL A 165 -17.63 11.84 -11.99
N GLU A 166 -18.11 13.00 -11.53
CA GLU A 166 -18.94 13.90 -12.33
C GLU A 166 -18.22 14.40 -13.59
N HIS A 167 -16.93 14.77 -13.46
CA HIS A 167 -16.10 15.21 -14.58
C HIS A 167 -15.93 14.11 -15.63
N VAL A 168 -15.58 12.89 -15.22
CA VAL A 168 -15.38 11.77 -16.14
C VAL A 168 -16.70 11.38 -16.81
N ARG A 169 -17.81 11.43 -16.07
CA ARG A 169 -19.15 11.17 -16.63
C ARG A 169 -19.53 12.20 -17.70
N ALA A 170 -19.20 13.47 -17.48
CA ALA A 170 -19.48 14.54 -18.44
C ALA A 170 -18.52 14.53 -19.65
N ASN A 171 -17.31 13.98 -19.50
CA ASN A 171 -16.26 13.98 -20.52
C ASN A 171 -15.72 12.56 -20.82
N PRO A 172 -16.56 11.62 -21.28
CA PRO A 172 -16.16 10.22 -21.44
C PRO A 172 -15.04 10.02 -22.47
N GLU A 173 -14.93 10.90 -23.47
CA GLU A 173 -13.93 10.84 -24.55
C GLU A 173 -12.55 11.40 -24.14
N GLU A 174 -12.45 12.09 -22.99
CA GLU A 174 -11.19 12.66 -22.53
C GLU A 174 -10.16 11.56 -22.24
N LYS A 175 -8.93 11.73 -22.71
CA LYS A 175 -7.85 10.76 -22.48
C LYS A 175 -7.21 11.03 -21.12
N GLY A 176 -7.14 10.00 -20.27
CA GLY A 176 -6.36 10.05 -19.04
C GLY A 176 -4.84 9.99 -19.33
N GLU A 177 -4.04 10.48 -18.40
CA GLU A 177 -2.58 10.48 -18.48
C GLU A 177 -2.01 9.07 -18.17
N THR A 178 -2.43 8.46 -17.06
CA THR A 178 -2.00 7.11 -16.67
C THR A 178 -3.04 6.04 -16.93
N ALA A 179 -4.31 6.43 -17.12
CA ALA A 179 -5.40 5.51 -17.45
C ALA A 179 -5.10 4.58 -18.64
N PRO A 180 -4.51 5.06 -19.77
CA PRO A 180 -4.17 4.18 -20.87
C PRO A 180 -3.11 3.13 -20.51
N ILE A 181 -2.14 3.49 -19.66
CA ILE A 181 -1.07 2.59 -19.22
C ILE A 181 -1.65 1.46 -18.39
N TYR A 182 -2.47 1.79 -17.38
CA TYR A 182 -3.08 0.80 -16.50
C TYR A 182 -4.16 -0.03 -17.21
N GLY A 183 -4.98 0.59 -18.07
CA GLY A 183 -5.95 -0.10 -18.91
C GLY A 183 -5.31 -1.11 -19.86
N MET A 184 -4.20 -0.72 -20.51
CA MET A 184 -3.42 -1.63 -21.36
C MET A 184 -2.77 -2.75 -20.55
N ALA A 185 -2.13 -2.44 -19.42
CA ALA A 185 -1.48 -3.43 -18.56
C ALA A 185 -2.48 -4.46 -17.98
N ALA A 186 -3.72 -4.04 -17.72
CA ALA A 186 -4.78 -4.90 -17.24
C ALA A 186 -5.27 -5.90 -18.30
N THR A 187 -5.35 -5.47 -19.57
CA THR A 187 -5.94 -6.24 -20.69
C THR A 187 -4.93 -7.00 -21.53
N MET A 188 -3.64 -6.66 -21.47
CA MET A 188 -2.61 -7.27 -22.32
C MET A 188 -2.38 -8.77 -21.97
N PRO A 189 -2.55 -9.69 -22.94
CA PRO A 189 -2.39 -11.13 -22.72
C PRO A 189 -0.92 -11.54 -22.59
N LEU A 190 -0.01 -10.86 -23.30
CA LEU A 190 1.43 -11.13 -23.28
C LEU A 190 2.11 -10.47 -22.08
N ARG A 191 2.09 -11.15 -20.93
CA ARG A 191 2.72 -10.65 -19.69
C ARG A 191 4.22 -10.37 -19.83
N GLY A 192 4.91 -11.00 -20.79
CA GLY A 192 6.31 -10.71 -21.10
C GLY A 192 6.57 -9.26 -21.54
N VAL A 193 5.63 -8.65 -22.28
CA VAL A 193 5.74 -7.25 -22.71
C VAL A 193 5.61 -6.30 -21.53
N VAL A 194 4.65 -6.55 -20.62
CA VAL A 194 4.50 -5.78 -19.38
C VAL A 194 5.78 -5.85 -18.55
N SER A 195 6.35 -7.06 -18.38
CA SER A 195 7.61 -7.23 -17.65
C SER A 195 8.76 -6.43 -18.26
N GLU A 196 8.86 -6.39 -19.58
CA GLU A 196 9.90 -5.62 -20.27
C GLU A 196 9.70 -4.10 -20.12
N MET A 197 8.47 -3.61 -20.20
CA MET A 197 8.15 -2.20 -19.90
C MET A 197 8.54 -1.82 -18.47
N LEU A 198 8.29 -2.69 -17.50
CA LEU A 198 8.68 -2.46 -16.09
C LEU A 198 10.20 -2.40 -15.91
N ARG A 199 10.97 -3.23 -16.63
CA ARG A 199 12.45 -3.16 -16.62
C ARG A 199 12.93 -1.83 -17.17
N ARG A 200 12.41 -1.40 -18.33
CA ARG A 200 12.76 -0.10 -18.92
C ARG A 200 12.39 1.07 -18.00
N PHE A 201 11.25 0.99 -17.31
CA PHE A 201 10.89 1.98 -16.31
C PHE A 201 11.91 2.00 -15.16
N ALA A 202 12.37 0.84 -14.69
CA ALA A 202 13.43 0.77 -13.68
C ALA A 202 14.75 1.37 -14.21
N ASP A 203 15.13 1.12 -15.46
CA ASP A 203 16.33 1.73 -16.07
C ASP A 203 16.23 3.27 -16.08
N LEU A 204 15.05 3.83 -16.34
CA LEU A 204 14.82 5.28 -16.30
C LEU A 204 15.07 5.89 -14.91
N LEU A 205 14.80 5.15 -13.83
CA LEU A 205 15.04 5.62 -12.46
C LEU A 205 16.54 5.81 -12.16
N TYR A 206 17.42 5.14 -12.92
CA TYR A 206 18.87 5.23 -12.79
C TYR A 206 19.53 6.08 -13.89
N LYS A 207 18.73 6.74 -14.75
CA LYS A 207 19.26 7.62 -15.78
C LYS A 207 19.87 8.87 -15.14
N VAL A 208 21.16 9.08 -15.40
CA VAL A 208 21.93 10.27 -15.01
C VAL A 208 22.08 11.21 -16.21
#